data_AF-A7I2T8-F1
#
_entry.id   AF-A7I2T8-F1
#
_cell.length_a   1.000
_cell.length_b   1.000
_cell.length_c   1.000
_cell.angle_alpha   90.00
_cell.angle_beta   90.00
_cell.angle_gamma   90.00
#
_symmetry.space_group_name_H-M   'P 1'
#
loop_
_entity.id
_entity.type
_entity.pdbx_description
1 polymer ?
#
loop_
_entity_poly.entity_id
_entity_poly.type
_entity_poly.pdbx_seq_one_letter_code
_entity_poly.pdbx_strand_id
1 'polypeptide(L)'
;MAKIVRILAILFLAVGLFGYDKFLDTFDDKFNKSSISVKRQMHNELKNVYLKISTSKDKGGRIEALKKLVSSSKALGYNSKSYENELQRLGINIPQNSVKIISQNKNRDDELKKIADAKPTSPDILNKNKKQKLVQKNTNKKDRQNIKIGKTETKISSNQKKSDIRTYTKKSNKKISPQDNKIDDETLAIAAPVVNTSNLKHSKGKIIVIDAGHGGKDPGATGNGLKEKNIVFSIACQTAEILKKRGYKVYLTRDKDVFWNLQSRTKFANRKHADMFISIHANAAPNKKAAASMQGVETFFLSPARSERSKRVATLENSGDLEDMNSFSKETFLNFLNREKIIASNKLAIDIQSYMLHSLRRSFSSKDGGVREAPFWVLVGAQMPAVLVEVGYITHPKEGKNLGNKTYQKLVAVGISDGVSAYFMKN
;
A
#
# COMPACT_ATOMS: atom_id res chain seq x y z
N MET A 1 28.66 -5.65 12.90
CA MET A 1 27.23 -5.30 13.08
C MET A 1 26.94 -4.50 14.35
N ALA A 2 27.55 -4.79 15.50
CA ALA A 2 27.24 -4.12 16.78
C ALA A 2 27.45 -2.58 16.80
N LYS A 3 28.45 -2.04 16.09
CA LYS A 3 28.67 -0.57 15.99
C LYS A 3 27.58 0.16 15.19
N ILE A 4 27.07 -0.47 14.13
CA ILE A 4 26.00 0.08 13.28
C ILE A 4 24.66 0.08 14.05
N VAL A 5 24.37 -1.00 14.79
CA VAL A 5 23.17 -1.09 15.65
C VAL A 5 23.20 -0.09 16.81
N ARG A 6 24.37 0.22 17.39
CA ARG A 6 24.52 1.26 18.43
C ARG A 6 24.29 2.68 17.91
N ILE A 7 24.78 3.02 16.71
CA ILE A 7 24.53 4.34 16.08
C ILE A 7 23.04 4.49 15.74
N LEU A 8 22.40 3.42 15.26
CA LEU A 8 20.97 3.38 14.94
C LEU A 8 20.06 3.56 16.17
N ALA A 9 20.40 2.92 17.30
CA ALA A 9 19.64 3.06 18.54
C ALA A 9 19.73 4.48 19.13
N ILE A 10 20.88 5.17 19.00
CA ILE A 10 21.07 6.53 19.50
C ILE A 10 20.36 7.57 18.62
N LEU A 11 20.27 7.35 17.30
CA LEU A 11 19.53 8.25 16.40
C LEU A 11 18.01 8.16 16.58
N PHE A 12 17.47 6.95 16.75
CA PHE A 12 16.03 6.73 16.97
C PHE A 12 15.54 7.29 18.32
N LEU A 13 16.38 7.25 19.37
CA LEU A 13 16.01 7.77 20.69
C LEU A 13 15.95 9.31 20.74
N ALA A 14 16.77 9.99 19.92
CA ALA A 14 16.90 11.45 19.96
C ALA A 14 15.63 12.19 19.53
N VAL A 15 14.92 11.69 18.51
CA VAL A 15 13.70 12.34 17.97
C VAL A 15 12.49 12.14 18.90
N GLY A 16 12.52 11.15 19.79
CA GLY A 16 11.42 10.86 20.74
C GLY A 16 11.52 11.61 22.07
N LEU A 17 12.73 11.89 22.56
CA LEU A 17 12.97 12.44 23.90
C LEU A 17 13.41 13.92 23.94
N PHE A 18 14.02 14.45 22.86
CA PHE A 18 14.67 15.77 22.86
C PHE A 18 14.18 16.76 21.78
N GLY A 19 13.09 16.42 21.07
CA GLY A 19 12.63 17.22 19.93
C GLY A 19 13.49 17.00 18.67
N TYR A 20 13.03 17.56 17.54
CA TYR A 20 13.75 17.43 16.26
C TYR A 20 14.97 18.36 16.15
N ASP A 21 15.10 19.34 17.02
CA ASP A 21 16.17 20.35 16.99
C ASP A 21 17.55 19.69 17.11
N LYS A 22 17.73 18.81 18.09
CA LYS A 22 18.97 18.04 18.27
C LYS A 22 19.32 17.14 17.09
N PHE A 23 18.30 16.67 16.35
CA PHE A 23 18.53 15.92 15.12
C PHE A 23 19.05 16.84 14.02
N LEU A 24 18.45 18.01 13.83
CA LEU A 24 18.89 18.99 12.83
C LEU A 24 20.31 19.50 13.13
N ASP A 25 20.59 19.87 14.40
CA ASP A 25 21.89 20.36 14.85
C ASP A 25 23.04 19.39 14.51
N THR A 26 22.80 18.09 14.73
CA THR A 26 23.83 17.06 14.55
C THR A 26 23.81 16.40 13.17
N PHE A 27 22.88 16.79 12.29
CA PHE A 27 22.65 16.12 11.02
C PHE A 27 23.88 16.16 10.12
N ASP A 28 24.43 17.34 9.85
CA ASP A 28 25.50 17.51 8.85
C ASP A 28 26.78 16.77 9.26
N ASP A 29 27.16 16.86 10.53
CA ASP A 29 28.34 16.15 11.07
C ASP A 29 28.21 14.63 10.90
N LYS A 30 27.06 14.08 11.30
CA LYS A 30 26.79 12.65 11.19
C LYS A 30 26.63 12.20 9.75
N PHE A 31 25.94 12.99 8.93
CA PHE A 31 25.69 12.68 7.53
C PHE A 31 27.00 12.59 6.78
N ASN A 32 27.90 13.57 6.94
CA ASN A 32 29.17 13.62 6.23
C ASN A 32 30.11 12.47 6.60
N LYS A 33 30.13 12.05 7.87
CA LYS A 33 30.96 10.93 8.37
C LYS A 33 30.40 9.53 8.07
N SER A 34 29.17 9.45 7.54
CA SER A 34 28.46 8.19 7.37
C SER A 34 28.70 7.50 6.02
N SER A 35 28.52 6.17 6.01
CA SER A 35 28.51 5.38 4.77
C SER A 35 27.32 5.75 3.88
N ILE A 36 27.38 5.39 2.58
CA ILE A 36 26.32 5.73 1.62
C ILE A 36 24.94 5.16 2.02
N SER A 37 24.89 3.95 2.58
CA SER A 37 23.64 3.34 3.03
C SER A 37 23.04 4.08 4.22
N VAL A 38 23.88 4.52 5.17
CA VAL A 38 23.46 5.31 6.33
C VAL A 38 23.04 6.72 5.91
N LYS A 39 23.75 7.36 4.96
CA LYS A 39 23.36 8.65 4.39
C LYS A 39 21.94 8.60 3.78
N ARG A 40 21.62 7.54 3.02
CA ARG A 40 20.27 7.35 2.46
C ARG A 40 19.22 7.21 3.55
N GLN A 41 19.52 6.47 4.62
CA GLN A 41 18.60 6.34 5.75
C GLN A 41 18.41 7.67 6.48
N MET A 42 19.49 8.40 6.79
CA MET A 42 19.43 9.71 7.42
C MET A 42 18.65 10.72 6.58
N HIS A 43 18.80 10.69 5.25
CA HIS A 43 18.02 11.51 4.34
C HIS A 43 16.52 11.21 4.45
N ASN A 44 16.13 9.94 4.52
CA ASN A 44 14.72 9.56 4.72
C ASN A 44 14.20 9.96 6.11
N GLU A 45 15.02 9.88 7.15
CA GLU A 45 14.66 10.37 8.48
C GLU A 45 14.51 11.88 8.52
N LEU A 46 15.38 12.62 7.83
CA LEU A 46 15.26 14.08 7.66
C LEU A 46 13.97 14.46 6.93
N LYS A 47 13.53 13.68 5.92
CA LYS A 47 12.20 13.87 5.31
C LYS A 47 11.09 13.72 6.34
N ASN A 48 11.15 12.69 7.19
CA ASN A 48 10.15 12.49 8.25
C ASN A 48 10.13 13.63 9.27
N VAL A 49 11.32 14.17 9.63
CA VAL A 49 11.44 15.35 10.50
C VAL A 49 10.82 16.58 9.85
N TYR A 50 11.19 16.89 8.61
CA TYR A 50 10.59 17.97 7.83
C TYR A 50 9.06 17.85 7.74
N LEU A 51 8.52 16.64 7.55
CA LEU A 51 7.07 16.38 7.52
C LEU A 51 6.35 16.63 8.85
N LYS A 52 7.05 16.49 9.99
CA LYS A 52 6.52 16.81 11.32
C LYS A 52 6.56 18.31 11.59
N ILE A 53 7.66 18.97 11.25
CA ILE A 53 7.84 20.42 11.45
C ILE A 53 6.92 21.21 10.52
N SER A 54 6.66 20.73 9.31
CA SER A 54 5.75 21.41 8.37
C SER A 54 4.29 21.45 8.85
N THR A 55 3.93 20.65 9.85
CA THR A 55 2.60 20.70 10.51
C THR A 55 2.61 21.51 11.81
N SER A 56 3.75 22.06 12.23
CA SER A 56 3.88 22.96 13.38
C SER A 56 3.96 24.42 12.92
N LYS A 57 3.89 25.37 13.87
CA LYS A 57 4.12 26.80 13.60
C LYS A 57 5.61 27.16 13.51
N ASP A 58 6.52 26.19 13.62
CA ASP A 58 7.96 26.42 13.62
C ASP A 58 8.50 26.62 12.20
N LYS A 59 8.57 27.89 11.79
CA LYS A 59 9.15 28.29 10.50
C LYS A 59 10.67 28.09 10.46
N GLY A 60 11.36 28.22 11.59
CA GLY A 60 12.82 28.12 11.67
C GLY A 60 13.29 26.70 11.40
N GLY A 61 12.75 25.73 12.13
CA GLY A 61 13.06 24.31 11.92
C GLY A 61 12.67 23.82 10.53
N ARG A 62 11.60 24.37 9.93
CA ARG A 62 11.20 24.02 8.55
C ARG A 62 12.27 24.47 7.54
N ILE A 63 12.74 25.71 7.64
CA ILE A 63 13.78 26.25 6.75
C ILE A 63 15.08 25.46 6.92
N GLU A 64 15.45 25.13 8.16
CA GLU A 64 16.65 24.36 8.45
C GLU A 64 16.59 22.94 7.87
N ALA A 65 15.47 22.24 8.07
CA ALA A 65 15.27 20.92 7.50
C ALA A 65 15.28 20.95 5.96
N LEU A 66 14.71 21.98 5.32
CA LEU A 66 14.75 22.16 3.87
C LEU A 66 16.19 22.36 3.35
N LYS A 67 16.99 23.21 4.01
CA LYS A 67 18.40 23.42 3.63
C LYS A 67 19.18 22.09 3.67
N LYS A 68 18.99 21.31 4.73
CA LYS A 68 19.63 19.98 4.90
C LYS A 68 19.11 18.95 3.90
N LEU A 69 17.83 19.05 3.49
CA LEU A 69 17.26 18.19 2.44
C LEU A 69 17.87 18.49 1.08
N VAL A 70 18.09 19.77 0.75
CA VAL A 70 18.79 20.18 -0.48
C VAL A 70 20.22 19.63 -0.48
N SER A 71 20.99 19.84 0.60
CA SER A 71 22.39 19.40 0.68
C SER A 71 22.52 17.88 0.62
N SER A 72 21.71 17.14 1.39
CA SER A 72 21.73 15.68 1.39
C SER A 72 21.20 15.06 0.10
N SER A 73 20.20 15.66 -0.56
CA SER A 73 19.76 15.24 -1.90
C SER A 73 20.89 15.36 -2.92
N LYS A 74 21.55 16.52 -2.97
CA LYS A 74 22.69 16.75 -3.89
C LYS A 74 23.82 15.76 -3.63
N ALA A 75 24.16 15.50 -2.36
CA ALA A 75 25.20 14.55 -1.99
C ALA A 75 24.86 13.08 -2.36
N LEU A 76 23.58 12.74 -2.49
CA LEU A 76 23.10 11.39 -2.84
C LEU A 76 22.71 11.24 -4.32
N GLY A 77 22.79 12.31 -5.11
CA GLY A 77 22.33 12.32 -6.51
C GLY A 77 20.80 12.31 -6.65
N TYR A 78 20.07 12.74 -5.63
CA TYR A 78 18.62 12.89 -5.67
C TYR A 78 18.20 14.27 -6.17
N ASN A 79 17.03 14.35 -6.82
CA ASN A 79 16.45 15.63 -7.22
C ASN A 79 16.13 16.47 -5.97
N SER A 80 16.70 17.68 -5.91
CA SER A 80 16.49 18.65 -4.81
C SER A 80 15.60 19.82 -5.19
N LYS A 81 15.16 19.91 -6.46
CA LYS A 81 14.51 21.11 -7.02
C LYS A 81 13.23 21.50 -6.29
N SER A 82 12.45 20.51 -5.83
CA SER A 82 11.23 20.78 -5.04
C SER A 82 11.54 21.53 -3.74
N TYR A 83 12.59 21.12 -3.01
CA TYR A 83 13.02 21.79 -1.78
C TYR A 83 13.62 23.17 -2.04
N GLU A 84 14.38 23.32 -3.14
CA GLU A 84 14.93 24.61 -3.57
C GLU A 84 13.83 25.61 -3.91
N ASN A 85 12.80 25.18 -4.66
CA ASN A 85 11.66 26.03 -5.01
C ASN A 85 10.86 26.43 -3.77
N GLU A 86 10.73 25.55 -2.79
CA GLU A 86 10.06 25.86 -1.53
C GLU A 86 10.84 26.88 -0.70
N LEU A 87 12.16 26.73 -0.60
CA LEU A 87 13.03 27.74 0.03
C LEU A 87 12.93 29.09 -0.67
N GLN A 88 12.88 29.10 -2.01
CA GLN A 88 12.69 30.32 -2.79
C GLN A 88 11.35 31.00 -2.51
N ARG A 89 10.25 30.22 -2.38
CA ARG A 89 8.93 30.75 -1.97
C ARG A 89 8.94 31.34 -0.55
N LEU A 90 9.85 30.85 0.30
CA LEU A 90 10.07 31.38 1.65
C LEU A 90 11.08 32.56 1.67
N GLY A 91 11.52 33.05 0.50
CA GLY A 91 12.47 34.17 0.39
C GLY A 91 13.93 33.78 0.63
N ILE A 92 14.27 32.48 0.64
CA ILE A 92 15.61 31.96 0.88
C ILE A 92 16.22 31.46 -0.43
N ASN A 93 17.19 32.20 -0.97
CA ASN A 93 17.98 31.76 -2.13
C ASN A 93 19.21 30.95 -1.68
N ILE A 94 19.40 29.74 -2.23
CA ILE A 94 20.60 28.94 -2.00
C ILE A 94 21.57 29.12 -3.19
N PRO A 95 22.84 29.49 -2.96
CA PRO A 95 23.85 29.55 -4.01
C PRO A 95 24.02 28.19 -4.70
N GLN A 96 24.08 28.18 -6.04
CA GLN A 96 24.18 26.95 -6.84
C GLN A 96 25.51 26.17 -6.63
N ASN A 97 26.51 26.76 -5.95
CA ASN A 97 27.91 26.30 -5.99
C ASN A 97 28.50 25.84 -4.64
N SER A 98 27.78 25.05 -3.84
CA SER A 98 28.34 24.54 -2.57
C SER A 98 28.01 23.08 -2.28
N VAL A 99 28.36 22.14 -3.15
CA VAL A 99 28.48 20.71 -2.78
C VAL A 99 29.59 20.04 -3.59
N LYS A 100 30.59 19.45 -2.90
CA LYS A 100 31.53 18.50 -3.53
C LYS A 100 30.75 17.27 -3.98
N ILE A 101 30.55 17.14 -5.28
CA ILE A 101 29.91 15.98 -5.90
C ILE A 101 30.78 14.75 -5.63
N ILE A 102 30.23 13.74 -4.97
CA ILE A 102 30.84 12.41 -4.93
C ILE A 102 30.53 11.76 -6.28
N SER A 103 31.42 11.92 -7.25
CA SER A 103 31.33 11.22 -8.54
C SER A 103 31.51 9.71 -8.30
N GLN A 104 30.48 8.93 -8.59
CA GLN A 104 30.66 7.49 -8.82
C GLN A 104 31.15 7.30 -10.25
N ASN A 105 32.31 6.64 -10.38
CA ASN A 105 32.93 6.07 -11.58
C ASN A 105 32.22 6.33 -12.92
N LYS A 106 32.74 7.29 -13.69
CA LYS A 106 32.85 7.15 -15.14
C LYS A 106 33.77 5.96 -15.41
N ASN A 107 33.20 4.78 -15.61
CA ASN A 107 33.78 3.61 -16.28
C ASN A 107 32.72 2.50 -16.26
N ARG A 108 31.68 2.68 -17.06
CA ARG A 108 30.74 1.61 -17.46
C ARG A 108 30.41 1.66 -18.95
N ASP A 109 30.68 2.77 -19.62
CA ASP A 109 30.40 2.92 -21.06
C ASP A 109 31.51 2.35 -21.96
N ASP A 110 32.72 2.14 -21.43
CA ASP A 110 33.85 1.54 -22.19
C ASP A 110 33.88 0.00 -22.14
N GLU A 111 33.22 -0.62 -21.15
CA GLU A 111 33.18 -2.08 -21.00
C GLU A 111 32.00 -2.70 -21.79
N LEU A 112 30.96 -1.93 -22.07
CA LEU A 112 29.82 -2.36 -22.90
C LEU A 112 30.09 -2.21 -24.41
N LYS A 113 31.06 -1.39 -24.83
CA LYS A 113 31.49 -1.32 -26.24
C LYS A 113 32.40 -2.49 -26.66
N LYS A 114 33.14 -3.12 -25.74
CA LYS A 114 33.98 -4.29 -26.06
C LYS A 114 33.22 -5.62 -26.10
N ILE A 115 31.97 -5.67 -25.66
CA ILE A 115 31.12 -6.88 -25.69
C ILE A 115 30.19 -6.87 -26.92
N ALA A 116 30.05 -5.73 -27.61
CA ALA A 116 29.19 -5.58 -28.79
C ALA A 116 29.86 -5.97 -30.12
N ASP A 117 31.18 -6.17 -30.16
CA ASP A 117 31.94 -6.42 -31.41
C ASP A 117 32.41 -7.88 -31.61
N ALA A 118 31.98 -8.83 -30.77
CA ALA A 118 32.29 -10.25 -30.97
C ALA A 118 31.14 -11.00 -31.68
N LYS A 119 31.31 -11.26 -32.98
CA LYS A 119 30.44 -12.15 -33.78
C LYS A 119 30.42 -13.59 -33.23
N PRO A 120 29.33 -14.36 -33.45
CA PRO A 120 29.12 -15.65 -32.81
C PRO A 120 29.81 -16.79 -33.56
N THR A 121 30.51 -17.66 -32.84
CA THR A 121 30.90 -19.00 -33.30
C THR A 121 30.60 -20.02 -32.20
N SER A 122 29.70 -20.95 -32.50
CA SER A 122 29.63 -22.30 -31.93
C SER A 122 30.03 -23.27 -33.07
N PRO A 123 30.44 -24.54 -32.84
CA PRO A 123 30.12 -25.36 -31.67
C PRO A 123 31.26 -26.23 -31.07
N ASP A 124 30.93 -26.81 -29.91
CA ASP A 124 31.25 -28.18 -29.46
C ASP A 124 32.55 -28.57 -28.68
N ILE A 125 32.28 -29.30 -27.58
CA ILE A 125 32.98 -30.46 -26.99
C ILE A 125 33.98 -30.29 -25.79
N LEU A 126 33.67 -31.09 -24.75
CA LEU A 126 34.52 -31.79 -23.74
C LEU A 126 34.81 -31.19 -22.35
N ASN A 127 33.96 -31.60 -21.40
CA ASN A 127 34.27 -32.43 -20.22
C ASN A 127 35.73 -32.50 -19.70
N LYS A 128 35.97 -32.06 -18.44
CA LYS A 128 36.78 -32.81 -17.44
C LYS A 128 36.72 -32.21 -16.02
N ASN A 129 36.11 -32.97 -15.13
CA ASN A 129 36.42 -33.22 -13.71
C ASN A 129 37.49 -32.36 -12.98
N LYS A 130 37.12 -31.85 -11.80
CA LYS A 130 37.80 -32.24 -10.54
C LYS A 130 36.91 -32.04 -9.30
N LYS A 131 36.70 -33.17 -8.61
CA LYS A 131 36.16 -33.30 -7.24
C LYS A 131 37.12 -32.67 -6.22
N GLN A 132 36.55 -32.10 -5.15
CA GLN A 132 37.00 -32.40 -3.79
C GLN A 132 35.81 -32.34 -2.79
N LYS A 133 35.38 -33.54 -2.39
CA LYS A 133 34.84 -33.93 -1.07
C LYS A 133 35.91 -33.61 0.00
N LEU A 134 35.70 -33.51 1.31
CA LEU A 134 34.68 -33.78 2.33
C LEU A 134 35.11 -32.90 3.55
N VAL A 135 34.33 -32.61 4.58
CA VAL A 135 34.14 -33.48 5.76
C VAL A 135 32.99 -32.90 6.60
N GLN A 136 31.98 -33.73 6.82
CA GLN A 136 31.04 -33.66 7.93
C GLN A 136 31.73 -34.11 9.23
N LYS A 137 31.39 -33.49 10.36
CA LYS A 137 31.40 -34.20 11.64
C LYS A 137 30.18 -33.80 12.47
N ASN A 138 29.25 -34.75 12.56
CA ASN A 138 28.23 -34.83 13.60
C ASN A 138 28.87 -35.29 14.90
N THR A 139 28.46 -34.71 16.02
CA THR A 139 28.34 -35.44 17.31
C THR A 139 27.14 -34.90 18.08
N ASN A 140 26.31 -35.84 18.54
CA ASN A 140 25.13 -35.66 19.37
C ASN A 140 25.49 -35.44 20.86
N LYS A 141 24.51 -34.84 21.57
CA LYS A 141 23.92 -35.27 22.87
C LYS A 141 24.16 -34.37 24.10
N LYS A 142 23.00 -33.93 24.65
CA LYS A 142 22.61 -33.63 26.05
C LYS A 142 23.50 -32.70 26.90
N ASP A 143 22.91 -31.60 27.37
CA ASP A 143 22.60 -31.46 28.81
C ASP A 143 21.55 -30.39 29.11
N ARG A 144 20.71 -30.70 30.10
CA ARG A 144 19.73 -29.82 30.75
C ARG A 144 20.45 -29.07 31.87
N GLN A 145 20.22 -27.76 32.01
CA GLN A 145 20.16 -27.14 33.34
C GLN A 145 19.11 -26.02 33.39
N ASN A 146 18.29 -26.12 34.44
CA ASN A 146 17.29 -25.16 34.89
C ASN A 146 17.95 -23.90 35.46
N ILE A 147 17.35 -22.73 35.24
CA ILE A 147 17.40 -21.63 36.21
C ILE A 147 15.99 -21.06 36.38
N LYS A 148 15.42 -21.31 37.57
CA LYS A 148 14.32 -20.55 38.19
C LYS A 148 14.87 -19.21 38.68
N ILE A 149 14.05 -18.16 38.64
CA ILE A 149 13.87 -17.01 39.57
C ILE A 149 12.84 -16.12 38.84
N GLY A 150 11.78 -15.54 39.40
CA GLY A 150 11.22 -15.42 40.73
C GLY A 150 10.03 -14.46 40.58
N LYS A 151 8.89 -14.80 41.19
CA LYS A 151 7.68 -13.96 41.21
C LYS A 151 7.97 -12.68 42.01
N THR A 152 7.48 -11.55 41.53
CA THR A 152 7.23 -10.37 42.38
C THR A 152 5.81 -9.89 42.12
N GLU A 153 4.99 -10.00 43.16
CA GLU A 153 3.69 -9.36 43.26
C GLU A 153 3.89 -7.86 43.51
N THR A 154 2.99 -7.04 42.98
CA THR A 154 2.73 -5.73 43.56
C THR A 154 1.25 -5.42 43.39
N LYS A 155 0.52 -5.54 44.50
CA LYS A 155 -0.81 -4.96 44.69
C LYS A 155 -0.64 -3.45 44.84
N ILE A 156 -1.36 -2.66 44.04
CA ILE A 156 -1.77 -1.32 44.44
C ILE A 156 -3.26 -1.14 44.11
N SER A 157 -3.96 -0.70 45.15
CA SER A 157 -5.37 -0.37 45.28
C SER A 157 -5.83 0.74 44.34
N SER A 158 -7.08 0.67 43.88
CA SER A 158 -7.85 1.89 43.62
C SER A 158 -9.34 1.67 43.93
N ASN A 159 -9.80 2.45 44.89
CA ASN A 159 -11.16 2.62 45.38
C ASN A 159 -12.20 2.94 44.30
N GLN A 160 -13.42 2.53 44.60
CA GLN A 160 -14.67 2.95 43.96
C GLN A 160 -14.91 4.46 44.09
N LYS A 161 -15.54 5.06 43.07
CA LYS A 161 -16.66 6.01 43.27
C LYS A 161 -17.62 5.99 42.06
N LYS A 162 -18.90 5.83 42.39
CA LYS A 162 -20.11 5.81 41.56
C LYS A 162 -20.47 7.18 40.98
N SER A 163 -21.18 7.19 39.86
CA SER A 163 -22.50 7.87 39.68
C SER A 163 -23.01 7.51 38.27
N ASP A 164 -24.04 6.66 38.20
CA ASP A 164 -25.45 7.03 38.04
C ASP A 164 -25.78 7.52 36.63
N ILE A 165 -26.37 6.67 35.77
CA ILE A 165 -27.41 7.07 34.82
C ILE A 165 -28.48 5.98 34.78
N ARG A 166 -29.72 6.46 34.94
CA ARG A 166 -30.98 5.74 35.15
C ARG A 166 -31.40 4.91 33.92
N THR A 167 -31.82 3.69 34.22
CA THR A 167 -32.66 2.82 33.40
C THR A 167 -34.09 3.34 33.32
N TYR A 168 -34.66 3.37 32.11
CA TYR A 168 -36.10 3.22 31.90
C TYR A 168 -36.36 1.81 31.39
N THR A 169 -37.06 1.01 32.19
CA THR A 169 -37.58 -0.30 31.85
C THR A 169 -39.02 -0.19 31.36
N LYS A 170 -39.35 -0.94 30.30
CA LYS A 170 -40.71 -1.47 30.10
C LYS A 170 -40.61 -2.99 29.98
N LYS A 171 -41.33 -3.66 30.89
CA LYS A 171 -41.48 -5.10 31.04
C LYS A 171 -42.18 -5.73 29.84
N SER A 172 -41.80 -6.95 29.48
CA SER A 172 -42.73 -8.08 29.54
C SER A 172 -41.98 -9.38 29.77
N ASN A 173 -42.37 -10.09 30.83
CA ASN A 173 -41.91 -11.42 31.21
C ASN A 173 -42.45 -12.48 30.24
N LYS A 174 -41.59 -13.41 29.82
CA LYS A 174 -42.00 -14.81 29.68
C LYS A 174 -40.85 -15.73 30.08
N LYS A 175 -41.05 -16.47 31.17
CA LYS A 175 -40.16 -17.50 31.72
C LYS A 175 -40.15 -18.71 30.77
N ILE A 176 -38.97 -19.15 30.35
CA ILE A 176 -38.68 -20.54 29.96
C ILE A 176 -37.30 -20.88 30.56
N SER A 177 -37.22 -22.08 31.15
CA SER A 177 -36.10 -22.69 31.90
C SER A 177 -34.81 -22.89 31.08
N PRO A 178 -33.64 -23.03 31.74
CA PRO A 178 -32.35 -23.16 31.07
C PRO A 178 -32.15 -24.59 30.56
N GLN A 179 -31.99 -24.74 29.25
CA GLN A 179 -31.33 -25.90 28.65
C GLN A 179 -30.09 -25.41 27.92
N ASP A 180 -29.01 -26.12 28.20
CA ASP A 180 -27.66 -25.90 27.75
C ASP A 180 -27.58 -25.68 26.25
N ASN A 181 -27.06 -24.53 25.83
CA ASN A 181 -26.53 -24.35 24.48
C ASN A 181 -25.21 -23.60 24.58
N LYS A 182 -24.12 -24.35 24.34
CA LYS A 182 -22.83 -23.78 23.92
C LYS A 182 -23.11 -22.92 22.69
N ILE A 183 -22.76 -21.64 22.77
CA ILE A 183 -22.75 -20.76 21.60
C ILE A 183 -21.38 -20.91 20.95
N ASP A 184 -21.36 -21.70 19.89
CA ASP A 184 -20.40 -21.70 18.81
C ASP A 184 -20.49 -20.38 18.03
N ASP A 185 -19.37 -19.67 18.02
CA ASP A 185 -19.14 -18.40 17.34
C ASP A 185 -18.95 -18.65 15.83
N GLU A 186 -20.04 -19.00 15.14
CA GLU A 186 -20.05 -19.08 13.67
C GLU A 186 -21.40 -18.56 13.13
N THR A 187 -21.33 -17.84 12.01
CA THR A 187 -22.45 -17.26 11.23
C THR A 187 -23.16 -15.99 11.72
N LEU A 188 -22.53 -14.84 11.45
CA LEU A 188 -23.23 -13.68 10.87
C LEU A 188 -22.74 -13.47 9.42
N ALA A 189 -23.06 -14.43 8.55
CA ALA A 189 -22.98 -14.23 7.11
C ALA A 189 -24.17 -13.33 6.69
N ILE A 190 -23.94 -12.04 6.57
CA ILE A 190 -24.90 -11.13 5.93
C ILE A 190 -25.00 -11.57 4.46
N ALA A 191 -26.04 -12.33 4.12
CA ALA A 191 -26.33 -12.71 2.75
C ALA A 191 -26.57 -11.44 1.94
N ALA A 192 -25.65 -11.13 1.01
CA ALA A 192 -25.86 -10.04 0.05
C ALA A 192 -27.12 -10.36 -0.77
N PRO A 193 -28.15 -9.50 -0.79
CA PRO A 193 -29.35 -9.76 -1.57
C PRO A 193 -29.00 -9.76 -3.06
N VAL A 194 -29.53 -10.73 -3.80
CA VAL A 194 -29.41 -10.79 -5.27
C VAL A 194 -29.96 -9.47 -5.84
N VAL A 195 -29.14 -8.74 -6.61
CA VAL A 195 -29.54 -7.47 -7.21
C VAL A 195 -30.66 -7.74 -8.21
N ASN A 196 -31.90 -7.37 -7.88
CA ASN A 196 -33.03 -7.47 -8.78
C ASN A 196 -32.93 -6.36 -9.85
N THR A 197 -32.67 -6.74 -11.10
CA THR A 197 -32.34 -5.84 -12.20
C THR A 197 -33.50 -4.93 -12.64
N SER A 198 -34.72 -5.20 -12.18
CA SER A 198 -35.93 -4.41 -12.48
C SER A 198 -35.91 -3.00 -11.86
N ASN A 199 -35.12 -2.78 -10.80
CA ASN A 199 -34.98 -1.47 -10.11
C ASN A 199 -33.79 -0.62 -10.59
N LEU A 200 -33.07 -1.01 -11.66
CA LEU A 200 -31.95 -0.23 -12.23
C LEU A 200 -32.38 1.06 -12.97
N LYS A 201 -33.66 1.45 -12.90
CA LYS A 201 -34.17 2.65 -13.58
C LYS A 201 -33.49 3.95 -13.10
N HIS A 202 -33.00 4.00 -11.85
CA HIS A 202 -32.31 5.19 -11.30
C HIS A 202 -30.79 5.22 -11.52
N SER A 203 -30.18 4.15 -12.06
CA SER A 203 -28.72 4.09 -12.27
C SER A 203 -28.29 4.22 -13.74
N LYS A 204 -29.24 4.27 -14.68
CA LYS A 204 -28.95 4.50 -16.11
C LYS A 204 -28.23 5.83 -16.32
N GLY A 205 -27.15 5.78 -17.11
CA GLY A 205 -26.41 6.97 -17.54
C GLY A 205 -25.32 7.46 -16.58
N LYS A 206 -25.20 6.87 -15.37
CA LYS A 206 -24.08 7.13 -14.46
C LYS A 206 -22.75 6.78 -15.13
N ILE A 207 -21.75 7.66 -14.95
CA ILE A 207 -20.43 7.54 -15.55
C ILE A 207 -19.48 6.88 -14.56
N ILE A 208 -18.94 5.72 -14.95
CA ILE A 208 -17.99 4.96 -14.14
C ILE A 208 -16.66 4.94 -14.88
N VAL A 209 -15.59 5.26 -14.16
CA VAL A 209 -14.22 5.08 -14.66
C VAL A 209 -13.59 3.90 -13.95
N ILE A 210 -13.17 2.92 -14.73
CA ILE A 210 -12.47 1.74 -14.25
C ILE A 210 -11.00 1.89 -14.63
N ASP A 211 -10.16 1.86 -13.61
CA ASP A 211 -8.72 1.88 -13.75
C ASP A 211 -8.15 0.47 -13.68
N ALA A 212 -7.49 0.04 -14.75
CA ALA A 212 -6.71 -1.19 -14.74
C ALA A 212 -5.30 -0.84 -14.27
N GLY A 213 -4.92 -1.28 -13.07
CA GLY A 213 -3.62 -1.01 -12.46
C GLY A 213 -2.43 -1.30 -13.38
N HIS A 214 -1.33 -0.60 -13.14
CA HIS A 214 -0.05 -0.75 -13.85
C HIS A 214 -0.15 -0.53 -15.37
N GLY A 215 0.65 -1.27 -16.16
CA GLY A 215 0.62 -1.27 -17.63
C GLY A 215 1.94 -0.83 -18.26
N GLY A 216 2.16 -1.25 -19.51
CA GLY A 216 3.38 -0.97 -20.27
C GLY A 216 4.62 -1.47 -19.53
N LYS A 217 5.53 -0.55 -19.21
CA LYS A 217 6.79 -0.81 -18.50
C LYS A 217 6.60 -1.29 -17.06
N ASP A 218 5.45 -1.03 -16.45
CA ASP A 218 5.13 -1.45 -15.09
C ASP A 218 4.34 -2.77 -15.12
N PRO A 219 4.94 -3.91 -14.75
CA PRO A 219 4.23 -5.19 -14.71
C PRO A 219 3.27 -5.32 -13.51
N GLY A 220 3.38 -4.42 -12.52
CA GLY A 220 2.86 -4.64 -11.17
C GLY A 220 3.55 -5.82 -10.48
N ALA A 221 2.88 -6.40 -9.51
CA ALA A 221 3.33 -7.61 -8.86
C ALA A 221 3.45 -8.78 -9.84
N THR A 222 4.44 -9.64 -9.59
CA THR A 222 4.67 -10.86 -10.36
C THR A 222 4.73 -12.06 -9.43
N GLY A 223 4.05 -13.14 -9.79
CA GLY A 223 4.00 -14.36 -9.00
C GLY A 223 3.36 -15.49 -9.78
N ASN A 224 3.80 -16.73 -9.56
CA ASN A 224 3.21 -17.92 -10.19
C ASN A 224 3.17 -17.86 -11.74
N GLY A 225 4.15 -17.21 -12.37
CA GLY A 225 4.22 -17.01 -13.82
C GLY A 225 3.26 -15.92 -14.36
N LEU A 226 2.54 -15.23 -13.48
CA LEU A 226 1.60 -14.17 -13.83
C LEU A 226 2.23 -12.79 -13.61
N LYS A 227 1.72 -11.82 -14.38
CA LYS A 227 1.97 -10.38 -14.21
C LYS A 227 0.64 -9.72 -13.89
N GLU A 228 0.61 -8.95 -12.81
CA GLU A 228 -0.60 -8.28 -12.33
C GLU A 228 -1.29 -7.47 -13.43
N LYS A 229 -0.53 -6.66 -14.18
CA LYS A 229 -1.06 -5.80 -15.25
C LYS A 229 -1.97 -6.52 -16.26
N ASN A 230 -1.72 -7.81 -16.52
CA ASN A 230 -2.49 -8.62 -17.47
C ASN A 230 -3.79 -9.12 -16.85
N ILE A 231 -3.73 -9.55 -15.58
CA ILE A 231 -4.88 -10.06 -14.84
C ILE A 231 -5.88 -8.93 -14.60
N VAL A 232 -5.41 -7.80 -14.08
CA VAL A 232 -6.26 -6.66 -13.74
C VAL A 232 -6.88 -6.01 -14.97
N PHE A 233 -6.16 -6.00 -16.11
CA PHE A 233 -6.72 -5.55 -17.38
C PHE A 233 -7.87 -6.44 -17.86
N SER A 234 -7.67 -7.76 -17.81
CA SER A 234 -8.71 -8.74 -18.19
C SER A 234 -9.96 -8.60 -17.32
N ILE A 235 -9.80 -8.41 -16.01
CA ILE A 235 -10.93 -8.19 -15.08
C ILE A 235 -11.60 -6.85 -15.38
N ALA A 236 -10.83 -5.76 -15.55
CA ALA A 236 -11.37 -4.44 -15.84
C ALA A 236 -12.22 -4.40 -17.11
N CYS A 237 -11.77 -5.04 -18.20
CA CYS A 237 -12.54 -5.16 -19.43
C CYS A 237 -13.87 -5.91 -19.20
N GLN A 238 -13.84 -7.04 -18.50
CA GLN A 238 -15.05 -7.81 -18.19
C GLN A 238 -16.03 -7.04 -17.31
N THR A 239 -15.54 -6.31 -16.30
CA THR A 239 -16.35 -5.44 -15.44
C THR A 239 -16.98 -4.33 -16.28
N ALA A 240 -16.22 -3.71 -17.18
CA ALA A 240 -16.73 -2.68 -18.08
C ALA A 240 -17.84 -3.19 -19.01
N GLU A 241 -17.68 -4.37 -19.59
CA GLU A 241 -18.71 -5.00 -20.42
C GLU A 241 -20.01 -5.26 -19.66
N ILE A 242 -19.91 -5.81 -18.44
CA ILE A 242 -21.09 -6.10 -17.60
C ILE A 242 -21.82 -4.81 -17.23
N LEU A 243 -21.09 -3.78 -16.81
CA LEU A 243 -21.68 -2.48 -16.45
C LEU A 243 -22.29 -1.77 -17.66
N LYS A 244 -21.64 -1.79 -18.83
CA LYS A 244 -22.23 -1.24 -20.07
C LYS A 244 -23.56 -1.91 -20.40
N LYS A 245 -23.65 -3.24 -20.29
CA LYS A 245 -24.90 -4.00 -20.49
C LYS A 245 -26.00 -3.62 -19.50
N ARG A 246 -25.64 -3.11 -18.31
CA ARG A 246 -26.58 -2.61 -17.28
C ARG A 246 -27.00 -1.15 -17.51
N GLY A 247 -26.49 -0.49 -18.55
CA GLY A 247 -26.86 0.89 -18.90
C GLY A 247 -25.99 1.98 -18.28
N TYR A 248 -24.83 1.62 -17.71
CA TYR A 248 -23.82 2.58 -17.27
C TYR A 248 -22.97 3.07 -18.44
N LYS A 249 -22.51 4.33 -18.37
CA LYS A 249 -21.45 4.83 -19.26
C LYS A 249 -20.11 4.48 -18.61
N VAL A 250 -19.28 3.68 -19.28
CA VAL A 250 -18.03 3.18 -18.68
C VAL A 250 -16.81 3.56 -19.53
N TYR A 251 -15.81 4.16 -18.87
CA TYR A 251 -14.52 4.46 -19.45
C TYR A 251 -13.41 3.66 -18.74
N LEU A 252 -12.46 3.15 -19.50
CA LEU A 252 -11.24 2.53 -18.96
C LEU A 252 -10.10 3.55 -18.98
N THR A 253 -9.23 3.56 -17.98
CA THR A 253 -8.01 4.39 -18.01
C THR A 253 -7.04 3.93 -19.09
N ARG A 254 -7.05 2.64 -19.44
CA ARG A 254 -6.31 2.07 -20.57
C ARG A 254 -7.13 0.98 -21.26
N ASP A 255 -7.01 0.91 -22.57
CA ASP A 255 -7.58 -0.10 -23.47
C ASP A 255 -6.51 -0.99 -24.13
N LYS A 256 -5.24 -0.75 -23.80
CA LYS A 256 -4.06 -1.49 -24.25
C LYS A 256 -3.00 -1.53 -23.15
N ASP A 257 -1.90 -2.25 -23.41
CA ASP A 257 -0.79 -2.39 -22.47
C ASP A 257 0.11 -1.13 -22.46
N VAL A 258 -0.39 -0.05 -21.86
CA VAL A 258 0.32 1.24 -21.72
C VAL A 258 0.42 1.67 -20.27
N PHE A 259 1.54 2.33 -19.94
CA PHE A 259 1.78 2.88 -18.61
C PHE A 259 1.05 4.21 -18.43
N TRP A 260 0.38 4.38 -17.29
CA TRP A 260 -0.19 5.65 -16.84
C TRP A 260 0.37 6.00 -15.46
N ASN A 261 0.84 7.23 -15.29
CA ASN A 261 1.21 7.75 -13.98
C ASN A 261 -0.02 7.81 -13.04
N LEU A 262 0.19 7.76 -11.73
CA LEU A 262 -0.88 7.55 -10.76
C LEU A 262 -1.88 8.72 -10.76
N GLN A 263 -1.39 9.96 -10.82
CA GLN A 263 -2.25 11.15 -10.83
C GLN A 263 -3.11 11.26 -12.10
N SER A 264 -2.62 10.79 -13.25
CA SER A 264 -3.34 10.93 -14.52
C SER A 264 -4.61 10.10 -14.53
N ARG A 265 -4.66 9.02 -13.75
CA ARG A 265 -5.81 8.11 -13.64
C ARG A 265 -7.02 8.84 -13.04
N THR A 266 -6.84 9.54 -11.92
CA THR A 266 -7.92 10.35 -11.30
C THR A 266 -8.21 11.64 -12.07
N LYS A 267 -7.19 12.29 -12.65
CA LYS A 267 -7.40 13.43 -13.56
C LYS A 267 -8.26 13.05 -14.77
N PHE A 268 -8.07 11.87 -15.32
CA PHE A 268 -8.93 11.34 -16.38
C PHE A 268 -10.37 11.12 -15.89
N ALA A 269 -10.55 10.54 -14.71
CA ALA A 269 -11.87 10.36 -14.11
C ALA A 269 -12.62 11.68 -13.88
N ASN A 270 -11.91 12.69 -13.35
CA ASN A 270 -12.45 14.03 -13.14
C ASN A 270 -12.85 14.69 -14.46
N ARG A 271 -12.01 14.61 -15.52
CA ARG A 271 -12.32 15.14 -16.85
C ARG A 271 -13.52 14.47 -17.52
N LYS A 272 -13.82 13.22 -17.16
CA LYS A 272 -15.02 12.51 -17.61
C LYS A 272 -16.26 12.82 -16.78
N HIS A 273 -16.13 13.64 -15.73
CA HIS A 273 -17.18 13.89 -14.75
C HIS A 273 -17.75 12.58 -14.20
N ALA A 274 -16.87 11.63 -13.88
CA ALA A 274 -17.29 10.32 -13.41
C ALA A 274 -18.05 10.44 -12.08
N ASP A 275 -19.15 9.69 -11.96
CA ASP A 275 -19.89 9.49 -10.72
C ASP A 275 -19.16 8.51 -9.78
N MET A 276 -18.21 7.71 -10.30
CA MET A 276 -17.48 6.70 -9.55
C MET A 276 -16.13 6.35 -10.20
N PHE A 277 -15.12 6.10 -9.37
CA PHE A 277 -13.81 5.59 -9.78
C PHE A 277 -13.47 4.27 -9.09
N ILE A 278 -13.04 3.27 -9.86
CA ILE A 278 -12.66 1.94 -9.34
C ILE A 278 -11.30 1.56 -9.93
N SER A 279 -10.28 1.47 -9.09
CA SER A 279 -8.97 0.94 -9.50
C SER A 279 -8.87 -0.54 -9.14
N ILE A 280 -8.46 -1.39 -10.08
CA ILE A 280 -8.38 -2.85 -9.92
C ILE A 280 -6.92 -3.28 -9.91
N HIS A 281 -6.53 -3.99 -8.84
CA HIS A 281 -5.19 -4.45 -8.52
C HIS A 281 -5.21 -5.93 -8.07
N ALA A 282 -4.04 -6.57 -7.99
CA ALA A 282 -3.85 -7.90 -7.45
C ALA A 282 -2.63 -7.95 -6.50
N ASN A 283 -2.94 -7.96 -5.21
CA ASN A 283 -2.02 -7.86 -4.10
C ASN A 283 -0.83 -8.84 -4.16
N ALA A 284 0.21 -8.54 -3.39
CA ALA A 284 1.38 -9.38 -3.23
C ALA A 284 1.82 -9.46 -1.76
N ALA A 285 2.26 -10.65 -1.36
CA ALA A 285 2.91 -10.81 -0.08
C ALA A 285 4.30 -10.15 -0.08
N PRO A 286 4.73 -9.54 1.04
CA PRO A 286 5.99 -8.81 1.12
C PRO A 286 7.23 -9.72 0.98
N ASN A 287 7.07 -11.03 1.14
CA ASN A 287 8.14 -12.01 0.98
C ASN A 287 7.55 -13.42 0.79
N LYS A 288 8.41 -14.37 0.35
CA LYS A 288 8.04 -15.77 0.11
C LYS A 288 7.46 -16.46 1.34
N LYS A 289 7.92 -16.13 2.55
CA LYS A 289 7.42 -16.73 3.80
C LYS A 289 5.96 -16.35 4.07
N ALA A 290 5.59 -15.10 3.79
CA ALA A 290 4.22 -14.59 3.95
C ALA A 290 3.28 -15.02 2.81
N ALA A 291 3.82 -15.42 1.65
CA ALA A 291 3.03 -15.73 0.46
C ALA A 291 2.02 -16.88 0.67
N ALA A 292 2.31 -17.86 1.52
CA ALA A 292 1.40 -18.97 1.78
C ALA A 292 0.28 -18.65 2.78
N SER A 293 0.38 -17.55 3.53
CA SER A 293 -0.61 -17.19 4.57
C SER A 293 -1.49 -16.01 4.16
N MET A 294 -0.95 -15.05 3.41
CA MET A 294 -1.68 -13.88 2.94
C MET A 294 -2.54 -14.25 1.72
N GLN A 295 -3.85 -14.13 1.88
CA GLN A 295 -4.84 -14.46 0.85
C GLN A 295 -6.14 -13.70 1.08
N GLY A 296 -7.01 -13.69 0.07
CA GLY A 296 -8.33 -13.09 0.10
C GLY A 296 -8.40 -11.80 -0.70
N VAL A 297 -9.62 -11.33 -0.87
CA VAL A 297 -9.93 -10.07 -1.55
C VAL A 297 -10.06 -8.92 -0.56
N GLU A 298 -9.61 -7.74 -0.94
CA GLU A 298 -9.65 -6.53 -0.09
C GLU A 298 -10.15 -5.34 -0.92
N THR A 299 -10.87 -4.42 -0.29
CA THR A 299 -11.28 -3.17 -0.94
C THR A 299 -10.86 -1.99 -0.10
N PHE A 300 -10.17 -1.04 -0.70
CA PHE A 300 -9.60 0.12 -0.04
C PHE A 300 -10.26 1.42 -0.47
N PHE A 301 -10.34 2.37 0.46
CA PHE A 301 -10.69 3.76 0.17
C PHE A 301 -9.65 4.72 0.75
N LEU A 302 -9.61 5.93 0.19
CA LEU A 302 -8.64 6.96 0.56
C LEU A 302 -8.86 7.45 2.00
N SER A 303 -7.84 7.31 2.85
CA SER A 303 -7.81 7.83 4.22
C SER A 303 -6.36 7.81 4.73
N PRO A 304 -5.99 8.60 5.76
CA PRO A 304 -4.75 8.37 6.49
C PRO A 304 -4.74 6.93 7.04
N ALA A 305 -3.80 6.08 6.59
CA ALA A 305 -3.76 4.68 7.04
C ALA A 305 -3.54 4.58 8.55
N ARG A 306 -4.41 3.82 9.22
CA ARG A 306 -4.28 3.50 10.65
C ARG A 306 -3.50 2.20 10.91
N SER A 307 -3.49 1.25 9.97
CA SER A 307 -2.84 -0.05 10.16
C SER A 307 -1.51 -0.18 9.40
N GLU A 308 -0.56 -0.91 9.97
CA GLU A 308 0.73 -1.19 9.34
C GLU A 308 0.57 -2.01 8.04
N ARG A 309 -0.43 -2.89 8.00
CA ARG A 309 -0.77 -3.64 6.78
C ARG A 309 -1.20 -2.69 5.66
N SER A 310 -2.15 -1.79 5.93
CA SER A 310 -2.62 -0.79 4.96
C SER A 310 -1.47 0.10 4.45
N LYS A 311 -0.57 0.52 5.34
CA LYS A 311 0.61 1.32 4.97
C LYS A 311 1.53 0.57 4.02
N ARG A 312 1.78 -0.72 4.25
CA ARG A 312 2.65 -1.52 3.39
C ARG A 312 2.08 -1.71 1.99
N VAL A 313 0.79 -2.05 1.87
CA VAL A 313 0.13 -2.18 0.56
C VAL A 313 0.19 -0.85 -0.18
N ALA A 314 -0.20 0.25 0.50
CA ALA A 314 -0.08 1.59 -0.09
C ALA A 314 1.35 1.92 -0.52
N THR A 315 2.37 1.58 0.27
CA THR A 315 3.78 1.86 -0.10
C THR A 315 4.20 1.13 -1.37
N LEU A 316 3.76 -0.12 -1.56
CA LEU A 316 4.05 -0.90 -2.76
C LEU A 316 3.35 -0.30 -3.98
N GLU A 317 2.06 -0.02 -3.90
CA GLU A 317 1.30 0.57 -5.02
C GLU A 317 1.75 2.00 -5.36
N ASN A 318 2.20 2.74 -4.35
CA ASN A 318 2.70 4.09 -4.50
C ASN A 318 4.12 4.15 -5.09
N SER A 319 4.83 3.03 -5.19
CA SER A 319 6.24 3.00 -5.58
C SER A 319 6.49 3.16 -7.09
N GLY A 320 5.45 3.01 -7.93
CA GLY A 320 5.55 3.16 -9.38
C GLY A 320 5.80 4.59 -9.88
N ASP A 321 5.77 5.59 -9.00
CA ASP A 321 5.74 7.02 -9.37
C ASP A 321 6.53 7.91 -8.38
N LEU A 322 7.67 7.42 -7.88
CA LEU A 322 8.46 8.05 -6.81
C LEU A 322 9.12 9.39 -7.19
N GLU A 323 9.18 9.75 -8.48
CA GLU A 323 9.91 10.95 -8.93
C GLU A 323 9.12 12.26 -8.76
N ASP A 324 7.79 12.24 -8.78
CA ASP A 324 6.94 13.45 -8.71
C ASP A 324 6.40 13.80 -7.31
N MET A 325 6.71 12.99 -6.29
CA MET A 325 6.03 13.02 -4.97
C MET A 325 6.89 13.58 -3.83
N ASN A 326 7.74 14.58 -4.11
CA ASN A 326 8.51 15.26 -3.05
C ASN A 326 7.85 16.61 -2.69
N SER A 327 7.44 16.74 -1.42
CA SER A 327 6.79 17.88 -0.74
C SER A 327 5.35 18.26 -1.14
N PHE A 328 4.91 18.05 -2.38
CA PHE A 328 3.59 18.51 -2.85
C PHE A 328 2.40 17.59 -2.44
N SER A 329 2.66 16.45 -1.83
CA SER A 329 1.68 15.35 -1.73
C SER A 329 0.87 15.33 -0.44
N LYS A 330 1.39 15.76 0.71
CA LYS A 330 0.67 15.66 2.00
C LYS A 330 -0.43 16.71 2.15
N GLU A 331 -0.16 17.96 1.77
CA GLU A 331 -1.14 19.04 1.82
C GLU A 331 -2.24 18.81 0.78
N THR A 332 -1.85 18.42 -0.43
CA THR A 332 -2.75 17.91 -1.48
C THR A 332 -3.57 16.71 -1.00
N PHE A 333 -2.94 15.70 -0.39
CA PHE A 333 -3.61 14.54 0.19
C PHE A 333 -4.66 14.95 1.23
N LEU A 334 -4.29 15.82 2.16
CA LEU A 334 -5.20 16.35 3.20
C LEU A 334 -6.34 17.17 2.58
N ASN A 335 -6.06 18.01 1.58
CA ASN A 335 -7.06 18.81 0.87
C ASN A 335 -8.08 17.95 0.11
N PHE A 336 -7.73 16.70 -0.22
CA PHE A 336 -8.63 15.76 -0.87
C PHE A 336 -9.45 14.89 0.10
N LEU A 337 -9.13 14.91 1.39
CA LEU A 337 -9.92 14.24 2.42
C LEU A 337 -11.19 15.04 2.73
N ASN A 338 -12.16 14.96 1.83
CA ASN A 338 -13.52 15.42 2.11
C ASN A 338 -14.30 14.30 2.83
N ARG A 339 -14.88 14.61 3.99
CA ARG A 339 -15.66 13.66 4.81
C ARG A 339 -16.78 12.96 4.03
N GLU A 340 -17.51 13.68 3.18
CA GLU A 340 -18.60 13.12 2.38
C GLU A 340 -18.07 12.08 1.38
N LYS A 341 -16.97 12.41 0.70
CA LYS A 341 -16.33 11.49 -0.25
C LYS A 341 -15.76 10.26 0.45
N ILE A 342 -15.17 10.42 1.63
CA ILE A 342 -14.67 9.29 2.43
C ILE A 342 -15.84 8.37 2.81
N ILE A 343 -16.96 8.92 3.26
CA ILE A 343 -18.15 8.14 3.63
C ILE A 343 -18.71 7.41 2.40
N ALA A 344 -18.84 8.10 1.27
CA ALA A 344 -19.35 7.53 0.03
C ALA A 344 -18.42 6.42 -0.51
N SER A 345 -17.10 6.65 -0.53
CA SER A 345 -16.10 5.64 -0.92
C SER A 345 -16.09 4.44 0.02
N ASN A 346 -16.30 4.64 1.33
CA ASN A 346 -16.40 3.55 2.29
C ASN A 346 -17.66 2.69 2.02
N LYS A 347 -18.83 3.33 1.85
CA LYS A 347 -20.06 2.61 1.47
C LYS A 347 -19.89 1.81 0.18
N LEU A 348 -19.29 2.43 -0.85
CA LEU A 348 -18.95 1.76 -2.10
C LEU A 348 -18.03 0.55 -1.89
N ALA A 349 -16.98 0.72 -1.07
CA ALA A 349 -16.05 -0.35 -0.76
C ALA A 349 -16.74 -1.54 -0.06
N ILE A 350 -17.68 -1.27 0.84
CA ILE A 350 -18.48 -2.30 1.54
C ILE A 350 -19.33 -3.09 0.54
N ASP A 351 -20.03 -2.40 -0.36
CA ASP A 351 -20.87 -3.07 -1.36
C ASP A 351 -20.01 -3.89 -2.32
N ILE A 352 -18.91 -3.35 -2.87
CA ILE A 352 -18.01 -4.10 -3.76
C ILE A 352 -17.40 -5.32 -3.04
N GLN A 353 -16.91 -5.16 -1.81
CA GLN A 353 -16.32 -6.24 -1.04
C GLN A 353 -17.32 -7.40 -0.83
N SER A 354 -18.54 -7.06 -0.37
CA SER A 354 -19.58 -8.03 -0.06
C SER A 354 -20.02 -8.82 -1.29
N TYR A 355 -20.31 -8.13 -2.40
CA TYR A 355 -20.76 -8.77 -3.63
C TYR A 355 -19.64 -9.55 -4.36
N MET A 356 -18.39 -9.09 -4.27
CA MET A 356 -17.23 -9.84 -4.75
C MET A 356 -17.07 -11.18 -4.00
N LEU A 357 -17.19 -11.17 -2.67
CA LEU A 357 -17.15 -12.39 -1.87
C LEU A 357 -18.33 -13.32 -2.18
N HIS A 358 -19.54 -12.77 -2.27
CA HIS A 358 -20.74 -13.54 -2.62
C HIS A 358 -20.57 -14.25 -3.96
N SER A 359 -20.12 -13.53 -4.99
CA SER A 359 -19.89 -14.07 -6.33
C SER A 359 -18.80 -15.15 -6.34
N LEU A 360 -17.65 -14.88 -5.71
CA LEU A 360 -16.50 -15.80 -5.68
C LEU A 360 -16.79 -17.10 -4.94
N ARG A 361 -17.46 -17.02 -3.78
CA ARG A 361 -17.71 -18.18 -2.90
C ARG A 361 -18.65 -19.22 -3.50
N ARG A 362 -19.29 -18.93 -4.63
CA ARG A 362 -20.07 -19.91 -5.40
C ARG A 362 -19.22 -21.03 -6.00
N SER A 363 -17.94 -20.76 -6.27
CA SER A 363 -17.07 -21.73 -6.97
C SER A 363 -15.63 -21.75 -6.47
N PHE A 364 -15.22 -20.75 -5.68
CA PHE A 364 -13.86 -20.63 -5.18
C PHE A 364 -13.85 -20.35 -3.68
N SER A 365 -12.98 -21.03 -2.95
CA SER A 365 -12.65 -20.65 -1.58
C SER A 365 -11.93 -19.30 -1.61
N SER A 366 -12.57 -18.26 -1.09
CA SER A 366 -12.05 -16.89 -1.02
C SER A 366 -12.23 -16.33 0.39
N LYS A 367 -11.16 -15.76 0.93
CA LYS A 367 -11.16 -15.13 2.25
C LYS A 367 -11.59 -13.67 2.14
N ASP A 368 -12.31 -13.23 3.15
CA ASP A 368 -12.64 -11.81 3.32
C ASP A 368 -11.45 -11.11 3.97
N GLY A 369 -10.75 -10.29 3.19
CA GLY A 369 -9.70 -9.41 3.70
C GLY A 369 -10.22 -8.09 4.26
N GLY A 370 -11.51 -7.80 4.03
CA GLY A 370 -12.26 -6.67 4.55
C GLY A 370 -12.12 -5.39 3.74
N VAL A 371 -12.88 -4.38 4.17
CA VAL A 371 -12.75 -3.00 3.73
C VAL A 371 -11.71 -2.29 4.58
N ARG A 372 -10.80 -1.55 3.94
CA ARG A 372 -9.67 -0.91 4.62
C ARG A 372 -9.45 0.51 4.14
N GLU A 373 -8.82 1.29 5.00
CA GLU A 373 -8.46 2.68 4.71
C GLU A 373 -6.94 2.76 4.47
N ALA A 374 -6.49 3.46 3.42
CA ALA A 374 -5.06 3.68 3.17
C ALA A 374 -4.75 4.87 2.25
N PRO A 375 -3.51 5.41 2.29
CA PRO A 375 -3.10 6.57 1.51
C PRO A 375 -2.63 6.17 0.10
N PHE A 376 -3.52 5.59 -0.71
CA PHE A 376 -3.20 5.22 -2.10
C PHE A 376 -3.16 6.45 -3.01
N TRP A 377 -2.01 6.72 -3.64
CA TRP A 377 -1.83 7.85 -4.55
C TRP A 377 -2.75 7.79 -5.76
N VAL A 378 -3.12 6.59 -6.22
CA VAL A 378 -4.09 6.43 -7.32
C VAL A 378 -5.50 6.88 -6.96
N LEU A 379 -5.83 7.07 -5.67
CA LEU A 379 -7.13 7.60 -5.26
C LEU A 379 -7.07 9.10 -4.96
N VAL A 380 -5.87 9.68 -4.90
CA VAL A 380 -5.66 11.09 -4.58
C VAL A 380 -6.14 11.96 -5.74
N GLY A 381 -6.88 13.01 -5.41
CA GLY A 381 -7.44 13.95 -6.39
C GLY A 381 -8.77 13.53 -7.02
N ALA A 382 -9.29 12.34 -6.69
CA ALA A 382 -10.61 11.92 -7.17
C ALA A 382 -11.71 12.87 -6.65
N GLN A 383 -12.56 13.36 -7.56
CA GLN A 383 -13.67 14.25 -7.22
C GLN A 383 -14.98 13.53 -6.89
N MET A 384 -14.98 12.20 -7.01
CA MET A 384 -16.11 11.29 -6.82
C MET A 384 -15.74 10.16 -5.83
N PRO A 385 -16.70 9.31 -5.40
CA PRO A 385 -16.39 8.09 -4.66
C PRO A 385 -15.38 7.22 -5.42
N ALA A 386 -14.32 6.82 -4.72
CA ALA A 386 -13.14 6.17 -5.31
C ALA A 386 -12.62 5.04 -4.43
N VAL A 387 -12.41 3.88 -5.03
CA VAL A 387 -11.88 2.69 -4.34
C VAL A 387 -10.75 2.02 -5.12
N LEU A 388 -9.88 1.30 -4.40
CA LEU A 388 -8.93 0.36 -4.95
C LEU A 388 -9.32 -1.06 -4.53
N VAL A 389 -9.47 -1.97 -5.48
CA VAL A 389 -9.91 -3.35 -5.27
C VAL A 389 -8.73 -4.28 -5.48
N GLU A 390 -8.34 -5.00 -4.43
CA GLU A 390 -7.37 -6.08 -4.48
C GLU A 390 -8.08 -7.41 -4.68
N VAL A 391 -7.95 -7.98 -5.87
CA VAL A 391 -8.75 -9.14 -6.31
C VAL A 391 -8.19 -10.49 -5.88
N GLY A 392 -7.16 -10.50 -5.02
CA GLY A 392 -6.47 -11.70 -4.52
C GLY A 392 -4.95 -11.52 -4.51
N TYR A 393 -4.24 -12.44 -3.87
CA TYR A 393 -2.77 -12.37 -3.76
C TYR A 393 -2.07 -13.13 -4.90
N ILE A 394 -1.48 -12.42 -5.86
CA ILE A 394 -0.79 -13.01 -7.03
C ILE A 394 0.38 -13.91 -6.64
N THR A 395 1.01 -13.62 -5.50
CA THR A 395 2.13 -14.41 -4.96
C THR A 395 1.68 -15.67 -4.23
N HIS A 396 0.42 -15.75 -3.79
CA HIS A 396 -0.06 -16.89 -3.02
C HIS A 396 -0.22 -18.12 -3.93
N PRO A 397 0.24 -19.33 -3.56
CA PRO A 397 0.23 -20.49 -4.47
C PRO A 397 -1.15 -20.89 -4.99
N LYS A 398 -2.18 -20.88 -4.12
CA LYS A 398 -3.58 -21.17 -4.51
C LYS A 398 -4.24 -20.00 -5.26
N GLU A 399 -4.23 -18.80 -4.68
CA GLU A 399 -4.84 -17.64 -5.34
C GLU A 399 -4.16 -17.24 -6.64
N GLY A 400 -2.84 -17.40 -6.79
CA GLY A 400 -2.14 -17.20 -8.06
C GLY A 400 -2.73 -18.07 -9.18
N LYS A 401 -3.01 -19.36 -8.90
CA LYS A 401 -3.71 -20.23 -9.86
C LYS A 401 -5.13 -19.75 -10.14
N ASN A 402 -5.87 -19.33 -9.12
CA ASN A 402 -7.21 -18.78 -9.28
C ASN A 402 -7.20 -17.50 -10.13
N LEU A 403 -6.25 -16.59 -9.90
CA LEU A 403 -6.11 -15.35 -10.65
C LEU A 403 -5.82 -15.59 -12.13
N GLY A 404 -5.11 -16.68 -12.47
CA GLY A 404 -4.93 -17.12 -13.85
C GLY A 404 -6.18 -17.76 -14.49
N ASN A 405 -7.17 -18.17 -13.69
CA ASN A 405 -8.38 -18.85 -14.14
C ASN A 405 -9.43 -17.84 -14.66
N LYS A 406 -9.93 -18.07 -15.89
CA LYS A 406 -10.91 -17.17 -16.52
C LYS A 406 -12.27 -17.12 -15.82
N THR A 407 -12.72 -18.23 -15.25
CA THR A 407 -13.96 -18.29 -14.45
C THR A 407 -13.82 -17.46 -13.18
N TYR A 408 -12.68 -17.53 -12.49
CA TYR A 408 -12.42 -16.68 -11.32
C TYR A 408 -12.47 -15.19 -11.69
N GLN A 409 -11.74 -14.78 -12.74
CA GLN A 409 -11.74 -13.40 -13.23
C GLN A 409 -13.16 -12.91 -13.59
N LYS A 410 -13.98 -13.77 -14.20
CA LYS A 410 -15.37 -13.44 -14.52
C LYS A 410 -16.21 -13.25 -13.28
N LEU A 411 -16.07 -14.11 -12.27
CA LEU A 411 -16.80 -14.00 -11.01
C LEU A 411 -16.38 -12.73 -10.23
N VAL A 412 -15.10 -12.35 -10.25
CA VAL A 412 -14.64 -11.07 -9.71
C VAL A 412 -15.35 -9.91 -10.42
N ALA A 413 -15.33 -9.91 -11.75
CA ALA A 413 -15.97 -8.85 -12.54
C ALA A 413 -17.48 -8.74 -12.30
N VAL A 414 -18.18 -9.88 -12.16
CA VAL A 414 -19.60 -9.93 -11.77
C VAL A 414 -19.79 -9.32 -10.39
N GLY A 415 -19.02 -9.74 -9.40
CA GLY A 415 -19.15 -9.26 -8.03
C GLY A 415 -18.86 -7.77 -7.86
N ILE A 416 -17.84 -7.24 -8.55
CA ILE A 416 -17.59 -5.79 -8.60
C ILE A 416 -18.79 -5.08 -9.23
N SER A 417 -19.30 -5.57 -10.35
CA SER A 417 -20.43 -4.96 -11.05
C SER A 417 -21.72 -4.98 -10.21
N ASP A 418 -21.96 -6.06 -9.46
CA ASP A 418 -23.10 -6.19 -8.54
C ASP A 418 -22.99 -5.23 -7.36
N GLY A 419 -21.80 -5.09 -6.77
CA GLY A 419 -21.53 -4.10 -5.72
C GLY A 419 -21.76 -2.67 -6.19
N VAL A 420 -21.33 -2.33 -7.41
CA VAL A 420 -21.59 -1.02 -8.03
C VAL A 420 -23.09 -0.77 -8.20
N SER A 421 -23.83 -1.76 -8.72
CA SER A 421 -25.27 -1.63 -8.88
C SER A 421 -25.99 -1.48 -7.53
N ALA A 422 -25.58 -2.25 -6.53
CA ALA A 422 -26.12 -2.16 -5.17
C ALA A 422 -25.86 -0.78 -4.54
N TYR A 423 -24.67 -0.22 -4.74
CA TYR A 423 -24.32 1.11 -4.22
C TYR A 423 -25.26 2.20 -4.76
N PHE A 424 -25.44 2.26 -6.09
CA PHE A 424 -26.31 3.26 -6.74
C PHE A 424 -27.81 3.03 -6.51
N MET A 425 -28.22 1.84 -6.07
CA MET A 425 -29.61 1.61 -5.65
C MET A 425 -29.91 2.16 -4.26
N LYS A 426 -28.88 2.27 -3.40
CA LYS A 426 -29.01 2.65 -1.99
C LYS A 426 -28.72 4.14 -1.73
N ASN A 427 -27.99 4.80 -2.64
CA ASN A 427 -27.50 6.17 -2.52
C ASN A 427 -27.66 6.86 -3.88
#